data_AF-A0A5N0HM91-F1
#
_entry.id   AF-A0A5N0HM91-F1
#
_cell.length_a   1.000
_cell.length_b   1.000
_cell.length_c   1.000
_cell.angle_alpha   90.00
_cell.angle_beta   90.00
_cell.angle_gamma   90.00
#
_symmetry.space_group_name_H-M   'P 1'
#
loop_
_entity.id
_entity.type
_entity.pdbx_description
1 polymer ?
#
loop_
_entity_poly.entity_id
_entity_poly.type
_entity_poly.pdbx_seq_one_letter_code
_entity_poly.pdbx_strand_id
1 'polypeptide(L)' 'MNAYASKMEQLGRQSGNATWQDLANLAAEYRRAFVVALPTYAPADNHLANASNFLSTMILGACSATGTG' A
#
# COMPACT_ATOMS: atom_id res chain seq x y z
N MET A 1 7.11 -8.40 -5.16
CA MET A 1 6.84 -7.07 -4.56
C MET A 1 6.19 -6.11 -5.57
N ASN A 2 6.60 -6.08 -6.84
CA ASN A 2 5.91 -5.30 -7.89
C ASN A 2 4.46 -5.73 -8.13
N ALA A 3 4.16 -7.04 -8.14
CA ALA A 3 2.79 -7.52 -8.31
C ALA A 3 1.82 -6.99 -7.24
N TYR A 4 2.29 -6.86 -5.99
CA TYR A 4 1.51 -6.25 -4.91
C TYR A 4 1.26 -4.76 -5.18
N ALA A 5 2.29 -4.01 -5.58
CA ALA A 5 2.18 -2.58 -5.86
C ALA A 5 1.17 -2.33 -6.99
N SER A 6 1.29 -3.08 -8.09
CA SER A 6 0.33 -3.03 -9.22
C SER A 6 -1.09 -3.41 -8.81
N LYS A 7 -1.24 -4.40 -7.90
CA LYS A 7 -2.56 -4.80 -7.40
C LYS A 7 -3.19 -3.71 -6.53
N MET A 8 -2.41 -3.05 -5.68
CA MET A 8 -2.90 -1.91 -4.89
C MET A 8 -3.36 -0.76 -5.78
N GLU A 9 -2.54 -0.34 -6.74
CA GLU A 9 -2.92 0.69 -7.72
C GLU A 9 -4.21 0.31 -8.48
N GLN A 10 -4.37 -0.97 -8.84
CA GLN A 10 -5.60 -1.46 -9.48
C GLN A 10 -6.82 -1.36 -8.56
N LEU A 11 -6.71 -1.80 -7.31
CA LEU A 11 -7.80 -1.72 -6.33
C LEU A 11 -8.17 -0.26 -6.04
N GLY A 12 -7.18 0.62 -5.92
CA GLY A 12 -7.37 2.06 -5.78
C GLY A 12 -8.20 2.64 -6.93
N ARG A 13 -7.83 2.34 -8.18
CA ARG A 13 -8.61 2.75 -9.37
C ARG A 13 -10.03 2.19 -9.38
N GLN A 14 -10.22 0.95 -8.92
CA GLN A 14 -11.53 0.29 -8.87
C GLN A 14 -12.45 0.84 -7.77
N SER A 15 -11.90 1.55 -6.77
CA SER A 15 -12.69 2.12 -5.68
C SER A 15 -13.66 3.22 -6.13
N GLY A 16 -13.41 3.87 -7.27
CA GLY A 16 -14.18 5.02 -7.74
C GLY A 16 -14.05 6.27 -6.85
N ASN A 17 -13.10 6.29 -5.91
CA ASN A 17 -12.90 7.36 -4.94
C ASN A 17 -11.44 7.84 -4.98
N ALA A 18 -11.24 9.13 -5.21
CA ALA A 18 -9.92 9.72 -5.36
C ALA A 18 -9.03 9.54 -4.12
N THR A 19 -9.60 9.62 -2.91
CA THR A 19 -8.89 9.43 -1.65
C THR A 19 -8.42 7.98 -1.51
N TRP A 20 -9.27 7.00 -1.82
CA TRP A 20 -8.88 5.59 -1.76
C TRP A 20 -7.84 5.23 -2.82
N GLN A 21 -7.94 5.83 -4.01
CA GLN A 21 -6.93 5.68 -5.05
C GLN A 21 -5.57 6.23 -4.62
N ASP A 22 -5.54 7.41 -3.99
CA ASP A 22 -4.31 8.02 -3.50
C ASP A 22 -3.63 7.16 -2.42
N LEU A 23 -4.40 6.70 -1.43
CA LEU A 23 -3.89 5.83 -0.37
C LEU A 23 -3.33 4.50 -0.90
N ALA A 24 -4.00 3.92 -1.90
CA ALA A 24 -3.55 2.69 -2.54
C ALA A 24 -2.26 2.91 -3.37
N ASN A 25 -2.15 4.04 -4.05
CA ASN A 25 -0.92 4.44 -4.76
C ASN A 25 0.23 4.65 -3.78
N LEU A 26 0.00 5.35 -2.67
CA LEU A 26 1.01 5.58 -1.64
C LEU A 26 1.50 4.25 -1.03
N ALA A 27 0.59 3.30 -0.78
CA ALA A 27 0.95 1.96 -0.32
C ALA A 27 1.83 1.21 -1.33
N ALA A 28 1.55 1.38 -2.63
CA ALA A 28 2.34 0.81 -3.72
C ALA A 28 3.73 1.45 -3.84
N GLU A 29 3.82 2.77 -3.72
CA GLU A 29 5.08 3.52 -3.78
C GLU A 29 6.02 3.15 -2.63
N TYR A 30 5.54 3.13 -1.39
CA TYR A 30 6.34 2.70 -0.25
C TYR A 30 6.85 1.26 -0.41
N ARG A 31 6.05 0.37 -1.02
CA ARG A 31 6.50 -0.98 -1.32
C ARG A 31 7.61 -1.02 -2.36
N ARG A 32 7.50 -0.21 -3.42
CA ARG A 32 8.53 -0.10 -4.46
C ARG A 32 9.81 0.52 -3.89
N ALA A 33 9.70 1.54 -3.05
CA ALA A 33 10.84 2.14 -2.36
C ALA A 33 11.59 1.11 -1.49
N PHE A 34 10.86 0.28 -0.73
CA PHE A 34 11.48 -0.81 0.02
C PHE A 34 12.25 -1.79 -0.86
N VAL A 35 11.70 -2.15 -2.03
CA VAL A 35 12.39 -3.02 -3.00
C VAL A 35 13.69 -2.38 -3.50
N VAL A 36 13.63 -1.09 -3.82
CA VAL A 36 14.80 -0.33 -4.30
C VAL A 36 15.89 -0.27 -3.23
N ALA A 37 15.53 -0.24 -1.94
CA ALA A 37 16.47 -0.20 -0.83
C ALA A 37 17.14 -1.55 -0.50
N LEU A 38 16.57 -2.69 -0.95
CA LEU A 38 17.07 -4.03 -0.61
C LEU A 38 18.57 -4.26 -0.89
N PRO A 39 19.17 -3.78 -1.99
CA PRO A 39 20.59 -4.03 -2.27
C PRO A 39 21.54 -3.41 -1.23
N THR A 40 21.11 -2.33 -0.58
CA THR A 40 21.89 -1.57 0.43
C THR A 40 21.14 -1.48 1.75
N TYR A 41 20.37 -2.53 2.08
CA TYR A 41 19.42 -2.54 3.17
C TYR A 41 20.04 -2.11 4.51
N ALA A 42 19.34 -1.20 5.19
CA ALA A 42 19.57 -0.81 6.56
C ALA A 42 18.29 -1.03 7.40
N PRO A 43 18.39 -1.22 8.73
CA PRO A 43 17.22 -1.40 9.58
C PRO A 43 16.15 -0.30 9.46
N ALA A 44 16.55 0.92 9.09
CA ALA A 44 15.64 2.04 8.84
C ALA A 44 14.71 1.81 7.64
N ASP A 45 15.11 1.00 6.64
CA ASP A 45 14.28 0.71 5.46
C ASP A 45 13.01 -0.09 5.83
N ASN A 46 12.97 -0.71 7.01
CA ASN A 46 11.75 -1.32 7.54
C ASN A 46 10.60 -0.31 7.64
N HIS A 47 10.89 0.99 7.82
CA HIS A 47 9.86 2.01 7.84
C HIS A 47 9.11 2.12 6.49
N LEU A 48 9.78 1.84 5.36
CA LEU A 48 9.15 1.81 4.04
C LEU A 48 8.15 0.64 3.95
N ALA A 49 8.56 -0.55 4.40
CA ALA A 49 7.66 -1.71 4.42
C ALA A 49 6.49 -1.51 5.40
N ASN A 50 6.76 -0.95 6.58
CA ASN A 50 5.75 -0.70 7.60
C ASN A 50 4.72 0.35 7.15
N ALA A 51 5.15 1.41 6.48
CA ALA A 51 4.25 2.42 5.92
C ALA A 51 3.31 1.81 4.86
N SER A 52 3.85 1.02 3.93
CA SER A 52 3.05 0.29 2.93
C SER A 52 2.02 -0.65 3.57
N ASN A 53 2.43 -1.40 4.60
CA ASN A 53 1.54 -2.29 5.34
C ASN A 53 0.45 -1.51 6.09
N PHE A 54 0.81 -0.43 6.77
CA PHE A 54 -0.13 0.40 7.53
C PHE A 54 -1.25 0.95 6.63
N LEU A 55 -0.89 1.50 5.47
CA LEU A 55 -1.86 2.00 4.49
C LEU A 55 -2.79 0.89 3.99
N SER A 56 -2.26 -0.30 3.75
CA SER A 56 -3.06 -1.45 3.31
C SER A 56 -4.05 -1.92 4.38
N THR A 57 -3.59 -2.00 5.62
CA THR A 57 -4.45 -2.38 6.75
C THR A 57 -5.51 -1.32 7.01
N MET A 58 -5.19 -0.04 6.83
CA MET A 58 -6.16 1.05 6.92
C MET A 58 -7.27 0.92 5.86
N ILE A 59 -6.89 0.64 4.60
CA ILE A 59 -7.84 0.38 3.51
C ILE A 59 -8.71 -0.84 3.84
N LEU A 60 -8.10 -1.94 4.29
CA LEU A 60 -8.83 -3.14 4.69
C LEU A 60 -9.82 -2.86 5.83
N GLY A 61 -9.39 -2.16 6.88
CA GLY A 61 -10.23 -1.80 8.01
C GLY A 61 -11.41 -0.92 7.60
N ALA A 62 -11.20 0.01 6.66
CA ALA A 62 -12.28 0.81 6.10
C ALA A 62 -13.28 -0.04 5.31
N CYS A 63 -12.81 -0.96 4.47
CA CYS A 63 -13.67 -1.91 3.77
C CYS A 63 -14.50 -2.76 4.75
N SER A 64 -13.90 -3.24 5.84
CA SER A 64 -14.60 -4.00 6.89
C SER A 64 -15.59 -3.15 7.69
N ALA A 65 -15.39 -1.82 7.79
CA ALA A 65 -16.32 -0.93 8.47
C ALA A 65 -17.54 -0.59 7.61
N THR A 66 -17.38 -0.57 6.28
CA THR A 66 -18.48 -0.25 5.34
C THR A 66 -19.16 -1.49 4.76
N GLY A 67 -18.47 -2.63 4.73
CA GLY A 67 -19.02 -3.91 4.33
C GLY A 67 -19.59 -4.63 5.55
N THR A 68 -20.91 -4.68 5.65
CA THR A 68 -21.59 -5.77 6.38
C THR A 68 -21.00 -7.10 5.91
N GLY A 69 -20.66 -7.97 6.87
CA GLY A 69 -20.11 -9.30 6.59
C GLY A 69 -20.95 -10.15 5.64
#